data_AF-A0A8T4J7M4-F1
#
_entry.id   AF-A0A8T4J7M4-F1
#
_cell.length_a   1.000
_cell.length_b   1.000
_cell.length_c   1.000
_cell.angle_alpha   90.00
_cell.angle_beta   90.00
_cell.angle_gamma   90.00
#
_symmetry.space_group_name_H-M   'P 1'
#
loop_
_entity.id
_entity.type
_entity.pdbx_description
1 polymer ?
#
loop_
_entity_poly.entity_id
_entity_poly.type
_entity_poly.pdbx_seq_one_letter_code
_entity_poly.pdbx_strand_id
1 'polypeptide(L)'
;MEFVSIRIITGDVARLVEFYEKATGVPAVWATEDFAELSTPGVTLAIADVRTVPMFAPGSARPADNHSVILEFLVEDVDRVYENLTGLVTDFV
;
A
#
# COMPACT_ATOMS: atom_id res chain seq x y z
N MET A 1 17.58 15.74 -1.77
CA MET A 1 17.00 14.68 -0.94
C MET A 1 15.88 14.08 -1.76
N GLU A 2 15.89 12.78 -2.03
CA GLU A 2 14.95 12.11 -2.93
C GLU A 2 13.97 11.25 -2.11
N PHE A 3 12.67 11.34 -2.38
CA PHE A 3 11.64 10.56 -1.70
C PHE A 3 11.43 9.22 -2.41
N VAL A 4 12.29 8.26 -2.08
CA VAL A 4 12.39 7.00 -2.83
C VAL A 4 11.29 6.00 -2.50
N SER A 5 10.78 5.98 -1.27
CA SER A 5 9.74 5.03 -0.88
C SER A 5 8.95 5.44 0.36
N ILE A 6 7.75 4.87 0.46
CA ILE A 6 6.92 4.84 1.67
C ILE A 6 6.50 3.41 1.96
N ARG A 7 6.32 3.07 3.23
CA ARG A 7 5.89 1.73 3.65
C ARG A 7 4.63 1.76 4.49
N ILE A 8 3.64 0.95 4.11
CA ILE A 8 2.45 0.67 4.92
C ILE A 8 2.67 -0.65 5.67
N ILE A 9 2.44 -0.61 6.98
CA ILE A 9 2.43 -1.79 7.83
C ILE A 9 0.98 -2.28 8.01
N THR A 10 0.74 -3.56 7.74
CA THR A 10 -0.59 -4.19 7.79
C THR A 10 -0.51 -5.57 8.46
N GLY A 11 -1.65 -6.07 8.93
CA GLY A 11 -1.79 -7.48 9.36
C GLY A 11 -2.22 -8.42 8.23
N ASP A 12 -2.47 -7.88 7.04
CA ASP A 12 -2.91 -8.62 5.85
C ASP A 12 -2.26 -7.98 4.62
N VAL A 13 -1.10 -8.51 4.23
CA VAL A 13 -0.29 -8.01 3.11
C VAL A 13 -0.97 -8.33 1.78
N ALA A 14 -1.44 -9.55 1.60
CA ALA A 14 -2.06 -10.01 0.36
C ALA A 14 -3.27 -9.16 -0.03
N ARG A 15 -4.19 -8.92 0.92
CA ARG A 15 -5.38 -8.08 0.66
C ARG A 15 -5.01 -6.65 0.29
N LEU A 16 -4.00 -6.09 0.95
CA LEU A 16 -3.61 -4.70 0.71
C LEU A 16 -2.82 -4.54 -0.59
N VAL A 17 -1.99 -5.53 -0.94
CA VAL A 17 -1.34 -5.58 -2.25
C VAL A 17 -2.38 -5.67 -3.35
N GLU A 18 -3.35 -6.60 -3.27
CA GLU A 18 -4.42 -6.73 -4.27
C GLU A 18 -5.17 -5.41 -4.47
N PHE A 19 -5.47 -4.71 -3.37
CA PHE A 19 -6.10 -3.39 -3.42
C PHE A 19 -5.26 -2.39 -4.20
N TYR A 20 -3.97 -2.23 -3.88
CA TYR A 20 -3.12 -1.24 -4.55
C TYR A 20 -2.77 -1.63 -5.99
N GLU A 21 -2.67 -2.92 -6.32
CA GLU A 21 -2.53 -3.36 -7.71
C GLU A 21 -3.75 -2.96 -8.54
N LYS A 22 -4.97 -3.14 -8.00
CA LYS A 22 -6.21 -2.71 -8.67
C LYS A 22 -6.32 -1.18 -8.78
N ALA A 23 -5.96 -0.47 -7.72
CA ALA A 23 -6.05 0.99 -7.69
C ALA A 23 -5.05 1.67 -8.64
N THR A 24 -3.84 1.12 -8.74
CA THR A 24 -2.74 1.73 -9.50
C THR A 24 -2.55 1.13 -10.89
N GLY A 25 -3.06 -0.09 -11.13
CA GLY A 25 -2.76 -0.87 -12.32
C GLY A 25 -1.30 -1.36 -12.40
N VAL A 26 -0.52 -1.18 -11.33
CA VAL A 26 0.89 -1.59 -11.25
C VAL A 26 0.97 -2.95 -10.55
N PRO A 27 1.60 -3.97 -11.15
CA PRO A 27 1.80 -5.25 -10.48
C PRO A 27 2.82 -5.12 -9.36
N ALA A 28 2.58 -5.84 -8.26
CA ALA A 28 3.49 -5.91 -7.14
C ALA A 28 4.63 -6.90 -7.39
N VAL A 29 5.82 -6.53 -6.93
CA VAL A 29 6.98 -7.42 -6.83
C VAL A 29 7.04 -7.96 -5.41
N TRP A 30 6.89 -9.28 -5.28
CA TRP A 30 6.93 -9.98 -4.00
C TRP A 30 8.34 -10.45 -3.67
N ALA A 31 8.87 -10.05 -2.51
CA ALA A 31 10.14 -10.58 -2.01
C ALA A 31 9.92 -11.77 -1.06
N THR A 32 8.86 -11.70 -0.25
CA THR A 32 8.42 -12.77 0.67
C THR A 32 6.90 -12.70 0.81
N GLU A 33 6.27 -13.69 1.45
CA GLU A 33 4.84 -13.63 1.81
C GLU A 33 4.48 -12.42 2.71
N ASP A 34 5.47 -11.87 3.41
CA ASP A 34 5.32 -10.77 4.36
C ASP A 34 5.68 -9.41 3.76
N PHE A 35 6.12 -9.35 2.49
CA PHE A 35 6.64 -8.14 1.88
C PHE A 35 6.50 -8.09 0.35
N ALA A 36 5.87 -7.02 -0.12
CA ALA A 36 5.73 -6.70 -1.53
C ALA A 36 5.88 -5.19 -1.80
N GLU A 37 6.25 -4.85 -3.03
CA GLU A 37 6.48 -3.48 -3.47
C GLU A 37 5.75 -3.19 -4.79
N LEU A 38 5.17 -2.00 -4.89
CA LEU A 38 4.62 -1.44 -6.12
C LEU A 38 5.47 -0.24 -6.53
N SER A 39 6.19 -0.36 -7.65
CA SER A 39 7.07 0.68 -8.15
C SER A 39 6.35 1.58 -9.14
N THR A 40 6.09 2.83 -8.74
CA THR A 40 5.60 3.87 -9.64
C THR A 40 6.77 4.69 -10.18
N PRO A 41 6.60 5.50 -11.25
CA PRO A 41 7.69 6.33 -11.77
C PRO A 41 8.30 7.32 -10.78
N GLY A 42 7.59 7.69 -9.71
CA GLY A 42 8.05 8.68 -8.72
C GLY A 42 8.44 8.11 -7.35
N VAL A 43 7.78 7.04 -6.91
CA VAL A 43 7.97 6.48 -5.57
C VAL A 43 7.63 4.99 -5.53
N THR A 44 8.33 4.22 -4.70
CA THR A 44 7.95 2.84 -4.40
C THR A 44 7.02 2.80 -3.19
N LEU A 45 5.85 2.19 -3.36
CA LEU A 45 4.94 1.85 -2.27
C LEU A 45 5.27 0.44 -1.78
N ALA A 46 5.85 0.33 -0.59
CA ALA A 46 6.12 -0.94 0.05
C ALA A 46 4.96 -1.32 1.00
N ILE A 47 4.60 -2.59 1.01
CA ILE A 47 3.58 -3.15 1.90
C ILE A 47 4.23 -4.29 2.67
N ALA A 48 4.16 -4.21 3.99
CA ALA A 48 4.82 -5.18 4.86
C ALA A 48 3.94 -5.62 6.02
N ASP A 49 4.13 -6.87 6.44
CA ASP A 49 3.47 -7.41 7.63
C ASP A 49 4.03 -6.74 8.90
N VAL A 50 3.18 -6.58 9.91
CA VAL A 50 3.60 -6.12 11.25
C VAL A 50 4.74 -6.94 11.86
N ARG A 51 4.89 -8.22 11.47
CA ARG A 51 6.00 -9.11 11.82
C ARG A 51 7.37 -8.58 11.37
N THR A 52 7.41 -7.69 10.37
CA THR A 52 8.65 -7.08 9.88
C THR A 52 9.08 -5.86 10.72
N VAL A 53 8.17 -5.25 11.50
CA VAL A 53 8.45 -4.03 12.28
C VAL A 53 9.61 -4.18 13.28
N PRO A 54 9.74 -5.30 14.03
CA PRO A 54 10.86 -5.48 14.96
C PRO A 54 12.24 -5.42 14.31
N MET A 55 12.35 -5.66 13.01
CA MET A 55 13.62 -5.55 12.26
C MET A 55 14.11 -4.10 12.14
N PHE A 56 13.21 -3.12 12.28
CA PHE A 56 13.54 -1.69 12.25
C PHE A 56 13.66 -1.15 13.67
N ALA A 57 12.57 -1.22 14.43
CA ALA A 57 12.50 -0.85 15.83
C ALA A 57 11.16 -1.38 16.40
N PRO A 58 11.17 -2.20 17.46
CA PRO A 58 9.94 -2.71 18.06
C PRO A 58 8.94 -1.60 18.41
N GLY A 59 7.69 -1.76 17.98
CA GLY A 59 6.61 -0.80 18.25
C GLY A 59 6.66 0.52 17.48
N SER A 60 7.60 0.68 16.54
CA SER A 60 7.73 1.90 15.73
C SER A 60 6.59 2.13 14.74
N ALA A 61 5.82 1.10 14.41
CA ALA A 61 4.65 1.18 13.53
C ALA A 61 3.56 0.21 13.96
N ARG A 62 2.29 0.57 13.72
CA ARG A 62 1.10 -0.23 14.05
C ARG A 62 0.11 -0.21 12.89
N PRO A 63 -0.43 -1.38 12.47
CA PRO A 63 -1.51 -1.43 11.49
C PRO A 63 -2.73 -0.61 11.94
N ALA A 64 -3.42 0.01 10.96
CA ALA A 64 -4.72 0.67 11.13
C ALA A 64 -4.81 1.79 12.19
N ASP A 65 -3.68 2.29 12.70
CA ASP A 65 -3.60 3.42 13.66
C ASP A 65 -3.03 4.69 12.99
N ASN A 66 -2.96 4.69 11.65
CA ASN A 66 -2.35 5.77 10.87
C ASN A 66 -3.38 6.87 10.60
N HIS A 67 -3.30 7.95 11.37
CA HIS A 67 -4.10 9.17 11.19
C HIS A 67 -3.28 10.37 10.69
N SER A 68 -2.01 10.16 10.32
CA SER A 68 -1.04 11.22 10.02
C SER A 68 -0.60 11.29 8.56
N VAL A 69 -1.02 10.34 7.72
CA VAL A 69 -0.56 10.23 6.32
C VAL A 69 -1.74 10.03 5.38
N ILE A 70 -1.79 10.82 4.32
CA ILE A 70 -2.66 10.62 3.15
C ILE A 70 -1.76 10.22 1.99
N LEU A 71 -2.19 9.19 1.23
CA LEU A 71 -1.54 8.79 -0.02
C LEU A 71 -2.43 9.18 -1.19
N GLU A 72 -1.88 9.98 -2.10
CA GLU A 72 -2.60 10.49 -3.26
C GLU A 72 -1.99 9.90 -4.54
N PHE A 73 -2.86 9.44 -5.43
CA PHE A 73 -2.48 8.86 -6.71
C PHE A 73 -3.13 9.66 -7.84
N LEU A 74 -2.33 10.11 -8.78
CA LEU A 74 -2.85 10.68 -10.03
C LEU A 74 -3.17 9.53 -10.99
N VAL A 75 -4.42 9.43 -11.38
CA VAL A 75 -4.92 8.40 -12.30
C VAL A 75 -5.52 9.05 -13.55
N GLU A 76 -5.52 8.32 -14.66
CA GLU A 76 -6.10 8.82 -15.92
C GLU A 76 -7.63 9.01 -15.83
N ASP A 77 -8.30 8.13 -15.08
CA ASP A 77 -9.77 8.08 -14.97
C ASP A 77 -10.16 7.58 -13.57
N VAL A 78 -10.72 8.49 -12.76
CA VAL A 78 -11.13 8.20 -11.38
C VAL A 78 -12.36 7.31 -11.34
N ASP A 79 -13.30 7.49 -12.27
CA ASP A 79 -14.55 6.72 -12.31
C ASP A 79 -14.26 5.25 -12.60
N ARG A 80 -13.36 4.97 -13.55
CA ARG A 80 -12.90 3.61 -13.86
C ARG A 80 -12.20 2.95 -12.67
N VAL A 81 -11.38 3.69 -11.92
CA VAL A 81 -10.71 3.16 -10.73
C VAL A 81 -11.73 2.85 -9.63
N TYR A 82 -12.72 3.73 -9.44
CA TYR A 82 -13.81 3.51 -8.50
C TYR A 82 -14.58 2.21 -8.81
N GLU A 83 -14.95 1.99 -10.07
CA GLU A 83 -15.62 0.75 -10.51
C GLU A 83 -14.77 -0.50 -10.22
N ASN A 84 -13.46 -0.44 -10.50
CA ASN A 84 -12.54 -1.56 -10.25
C ASN A 84 -12.35 -1.88 -8.76
N LEU A 85 -12.51 -0.88 -7.89
CA LEU A 85 -12.42 -1.02 -6.44
C LEU A 85 -13.76 -1.35 -5.78
N THR A 86 -14.86 -1.27 -6.53
CA THR A 86 -16.19 -1.61 -6.03
C THR A 86 -16.24 -3.09 -5.65
N GLY A 87 -16.61 -3.36 -4.39
CA GLY A 87 -16.62 -4.71 -3.80
C GLY A 87 -15.32 -5.11 -3.08
N LEU A 88 -14.23 -4.35 -3.24
CA LEU A 88 -13.01 -4.49 -2.42
C LEU A 88 -12.96 -3.48 -1.27
N VAL A 89 -13.56 -2.30 -1.48
CA VAL A 89 -13.64 -1.20 -0.51
C VAL A 89 -15.03 -1.18 0.11
N THR A 90 -15.09 -1.12 1.44
CA THR A 90 -16.37 -1.07 2.18
C THR A 90 -16.98 0.32 2.19
N ASP A 91 -16.14 1.36 2.25
CA ASP A 91 -16.56 2.75 2.39
C ASP A 91 -15.73 3.66 1.49
N PHE A 92 -16.42 4.47 0.68
CA PHE A 92 -15.83 5.58 -0.06
C PHE A 92 -16.31 6.89 0.59
N VAL A 93 -15.40 7.85 0.77
CA VAL A 93 -15.66 9.17 1.36
C VAL A 93 -15.44 10.26 0.33
#